data_AF-A0A2E2XC60-F1
#
_entry.id   AF-A0A2E2XC60-F1
#
_cell.length_a   1.000
_cell.length_b   1.000
_cell.length_c   1.000
_cell.angle_alpha   90.00
_cell.angle_beta   90.00
_cell.angle_gamma   90.00
#
_symmetry.space_group_name_H-M   'P 1'
#
loop_
_entity.id
_entity.type
_entity.pdbx_description
1 polymer ?
#
loop_
_entity_poly.entity_id
_entity_poly.type
_entity_poly.pdbx_seq_one_letter_code
_entity_poly.pdbx_strand_id
1 'polypeptide(L)'
;MSVENLKKELEATLLITNWSPTEDDLNEIARRIKALGGSASKADIERIVYDAVGSYECMMMEGIDNTDLTTLLILATKTTK
;
A
#
# COMPACT_ATOMS: atom_id res chain seq x y z
N MET A 1 5.40 -9.89 -9.50
CA MET A 1 5.73 -9.15 -8.25
C MET A 1 5.96 -10.18 -7.17
N SER A 2 7.12 -10.17 -6.53
CA SER A 2 7.38 -11.00 -5.35
C SER A 2 6.68 -10.38 -4.13
N VAL A 3 6.30 -11.21 -3.16
CA VAL A 3 5.60 -10.80 -1.92
C VAL A 3 6.41 -9.74 -1.14
N GLU A 4 7.74 -9.82 -1.21
CA GLU A 4 8.66 -8.83 -0.62
C GLU A 4 8.57 -7.45 -1.27
N ASN A 5 8.31 -7.37 -2.59
CA ASN A 5 8.15 -6.09 -3.27
C ASN A 5 6.84 -5.42 -2.83
N LEU A 6 5.76 -6.20 -2.72
CA LEU A 6 4.49 -5.69 -2.22
C LEU A 6 4.64 -5.13 -0.80
N LYS A 7 5.35 -5.85 0.08
CA LYS A 7 5.63 -5.37 1.44
C LYS A 7 6.33 -4.01 1.42
N LYS A 8 7.40 -3.86 0.64
CA LYS A 8 8.13 -2.59 0.50
C LYS A 8 7.28 -1.47 -0.10
N GLU A 9 6.45 -1.77 -1.08
CA GLU A 9 5.53 -0.80 -1.68
C GLU A 9 4.49 -0.31 -0.67
N LEU A 10 3.96 -1.21 0.17
CA LEU A 10 3.02 -0.87 1.25
C LEU A 10 3.70 -0.02 2.32
N GLU A 11 4.92 -0.40 2.75
CA GLU A 11 5.73 0.38 3.69
C GLU A 11 5.99 1.79 3.18
N ALA A 12 6.35 1.94 1.91
CA ALA A 12 6.61 3.24 1.30
C ALA A 12 5.32 4.08 1.13
N THR A 13 4.24 3.46 0.67
CA THR A 13 2.98 4.17 0.36
C THR A 13 2.23 4.60 1.61
N LEU A 14 2.18 3.72 2.61
CA LEU A 14 1.47 3.96 3.86
C LEU A 14 2.39 4.50 4.96
N LEU A 15 3.68 4.70 4.65
CA LEU A 15 4.70 5.14 5.60
C LEU A 15 4.74 4.24 6.84
N ILE A 16 4.61 2.93 6.65
CA ILE A 16 4.61 1.95 7.74
C ILE A 16 6.02 1.85 8.29
N THR A 17 6.17 2.12 9.57
CA THR A 17 7.46 2.08 10.27
C THR A 17 7.63 0.80 11.08
N ASN A 18 6.52 0.19 11.51
CA ASN A 18 6.54 -1.03 12.30
C ASN A 18 5.29 -1.87 12.05
N TRP A 19 5.49 -3.10 11.60
CA TRP A 19 4.47 -4.13 11.39
C TRP A 19 5.13 -5.48 11.19
N SER A 20 4.36 -6.57 11.37
CA SER A 20 4.86 -7.95 11.23
C SER A 20 3.89 -8.81 10.41
N PRO A 21 3.69 -8.50 9.12
CA PRO A 21 2.82 -9.29 8.26
C PRO A 21 3.40 -10.69 8.02
N THR A 22 2.54 -11.70 8.02
CA THR A 22 2.85 -13.04 7.52
C THR A 22 2.77 -13.09 5.99
N GLU A 23 3.29 -14.15 5.39
CA GLU A 23 3.17 -14.35 3.94
C GLU A 23 1.70 -14.48 3.50
N ASP A 24 0.87 -15.13 4.31
CA ASP A 24 -0.57 -15.23 4.07
C ASP A 24 -1.25 -13.85 4.10
N ASP A 25 -0.89 -12.98 5.04
CA ASP A 25 -1.44 -11.62 5.12
C ASP A 25 -1.10 -10.82 3.86
N LEU A 26 0.16 -10.89 3.40
CA LEU A 26 0.61 -10.17 2.21
C LEU A 26 -0.09 -10.70 0.95
N ASN A 27 -0.31 -12.01 0.85
CA ASN A 27 -1.06 -12.61 -0.25
C ASN A 27 -2.53 -12.17 -0.27
N GLU A 28 -3.16 -12.09 0.90
CA GLU A 28 -4.54 -11.62 1.03
C GLU A 28 -4.66 -10.12 0.68
N ILE A 29 -3.73 -9.29 1.16
CA ILE A 29 -3.65 -7.87 0.80
C ILE A 29 -3.49 -7.73 -0.72
N ALA A 30 -2.58 -8.49 -1.34
CA ALA A 30 -2.37 -8.48 -2.79
C ALA A 30 -3.64 -8.81 -3.56
N ARG A 31 -4.38 -9.83 -3.11
CA ARG A 31 -5.63 -10.27 -3.73
C ARG A 31 -6.70 -9.17 -3.63
N ARG A 32 -6.85 -8.56 -2.46
CA ARG A 32 -7.85 -7.51 -2.21
C ARG A 32 -7.54 -6.23 -2.99
N ILE A 33 -6.28 -5.80 -3.05
CA ILE A 33 -5.85 -4.66 -3.86
C ILE A 33 -6.13 -4.90 -5.34
N LYS A 34 -5.84 -6.10 -5.86
CA LYS A 34 -6.17 -6.47 -7.24
C LYS A 34 -7.67 -6.44 -7.52
N ALA A 35 -8.49 -6.84 -6.56
CA ALA A 35 -9.95 -6.83 -6.68
C ALA A 35 -10.54 -5.40 -6.75
N LEU A 36 -9.88 -4.41 -6.13
CA LEU A 36 -10.27 -3.00 -6.23
C LEU A 36 -9.97 -2.39 -7.61
N GLY A 37 -9.03 -2.97 -8.37
CA GLY A 37 -8.64 -2.46 -9.68
C GLY A 37 -7.86 -1.14 -9.61
N GLY A 38 -7.77 -0.44 -10.74
CA GLY A 38 -6.92 0.76 -10.91
C GLY A 38 -7.37 2.03 -10.18
N SER A 39 -8.42 1.96 -9.35
CA SER A 39 -8.97 3.11 -8.63
C SER A 39 -8.87 2.99 -7.11
N ALA A 40 -8.04 2.08 -6.59
CA ALA A 40 -7.85 1.96 -5.14
C ALA A 40 -7.25 3.24 -4.56
N SER A 41 -7.97 3.89 -3.65
CA SER A 41 -7.44 5.04 -2.91
C SER A 41 -6.51 4.58 -1.80
N LYS A 42 -5.66 5.47 -1.29
CA LYS A 42 -4.80 5.18 -0.14
C LYS A 42 -5.62 4.69 1.07
N ALA A 43 -6.76 5.31 1.33
CA ALA A 43 -7.66 4.92 2.42
C ALA A 43 -8.19 3.48 2.24
N ASP A 44 -8.45 3.05 1.00
CA ASP A 44 -8.86 1.66 0.73
C ASP A 44 -7.73 0.69 1.04
N ILE A 45 -6.49 1.05 0.67
CA ILE A 45 -5.30 0.23 0.94
C ILE A 45 -5.02 0.18 2.45
N GLU A 46 -5.08 1.32 3.17
CA GLU A 46 -4.95 1.38 4.62
C GLU A 46 -5.97 0.48 5.32
N ARG A 47 -7.24 0.53 4.87
CA ARG A 47 -8.29 -0.32 5.41
C ARG A 47 -8.01 -1.80 5.15
N ILE A 48 -7.57 -2.17 3.95
CA ILE A 48 -7.22 -3.56 3.62
C ILE A 48 -6.06 -4.05 4.48
N VAL A 49 -5.00 -3.24 4.61
CA VAL A 49 -3.84 -3.59 5.44
C VAL A 49 -4.29 -3.75 6.88
N TYR A 50 -5.00 -2.77 7.44
CA TYR A 50 -5.51 -2.85 8.82
C TYR A 50 -6.39 -4.10 9.05
N ASP A 51 -7.26 -4.45 8.10
CA ASP A 51 -8.12 -5.63 8.23
C ASP A 51 -7.32 -6.95 8.17
N ALA A 52 -6.26 -7.00 7.37
CA ALA A 52 -5.43 -8.20 7.20
C ALA A 52 -4.43 -8.42 8.35
N VAL A 53 -3.65 -7.40 8.71
CA VAL A 53 -2.57 -7.50 9.71
C VAL A 53 -2.95 -6.97 11.08
N GLY A 54 -4.08 -6.27 11.18
CA GLY A 54 -4.48 -5.59 12.41
C GLY A 54 -3.69 -4.31 12.64
N SER A 55 -3.12 -4.18 13.84
CA SER A 55 -2.44 -2.95 14.25
C SER A 55 -1.04 -2.86 13.64
N TYR A 56 -0.74 -1.71 13.05
CA TYR A 56 0.58 -1.34 12.56
C TYR A 56 0.88 0.11 12.95
N GLU A 57 2.16 0.47 13.01
CA GLU A 57 2.59 1.86 13.20
C GLU A 57 2.94 2.46 11.85
N CYS A 58 2.41 3.65 11.59
CA CYS A 58 2.80 4.46 10.46
C CYS A 58 3.21 5.87 10.91
N MET A 59 4.10 6.49 10.13
CA MET A 59 4.44 7.88 10.32
C MET A 59 3.30 8.72 9.72
N MET A 60 2.44 9.28 10.59
CA MET A 60 1.51 10.33 10.17
C MET A 60 2.33 11.58 9.85
N MET A 61 2.42 11.92 8.57
CA MET A 61 2.96 13.19 8.15
C MET A 61 1.86 14.23 8.34
N GLU A 62 1.84 14.91 9.50
CA GLU A 62 1.01 16.10 9.68
C GLU A 62 1.45 17.14 8.64
N GLY A 63 0.64 17.36 7.59
CA GLY A 63 0.73 18.53 6.72
C GLY A 63 1.23 18.35 5.29
N ILE A 64 1.04 17.21 4.61
CA ILE A 64 1.17 17.18 3.14
C ILE A 64 -0.14 16.72 2.48
N ASP A 65 -0.77 17.71 1.87
CA ASP A 65 -2.02 17.72 1.13
C ASP A 65 -2.05 16.72 -0.05
N ASN A 66 -3.24 16.26 -0.40
CA ASN A 66 -3.57 15.04 -1.18
C ASN A 66 -3.18 15.01 -2.69
N THR A 67 -2.17 15.74 -3.16
CA THR A 67 -2.01 15.98 -4.62
C THR A 67 -0.93 15.15 -5.33
N ASP A 68 -0.05 14.43 -4.62
CA ASP A 68 1.09 13.73 -5.28
C ASP A 68 0.92 12.22 -5.50
N LEU A 69 -0.08 11.57 -4.88
CA LEU A 69 -0.19 10.11 -4.95
C LEU A 69 -0.61 9.59 -6.34
N THR A 70 -1.48 10.34 -7.04
CA THR A 70 -1.83 10.07 -8.44
C THR A 70 -0.62 10.23 -9.36
N THR A 71 0.25 11.21 -9.08
CA THR A 71 1.50 11.44 -9.83
C THR A 71 2.45 10.26 -9.66
N LEU A 72 2.60 9.74 -8.44
CA LEU A 72 3.44 8.57 -8.15
C LEU A 72 2.92 7.28 -8.81
N LEU A 73 1.59 7.05 -8.80
CA LEU A 73 0.98 5.89 -9.45
C LEU A 73 1.11 5.95 -10.99
N ILE A 74 0.99 7.16 -11.58
CA ILE A 74 1.22 7.38 -13.02
C ILE A 74 2.69 7.19 -13.39
N LEU A 75 3.64 7.56 -12.53
CA LEU A 75 5.07 7.34 -12.77
C LEU A 75 5.43 5.84 -12.70
N ALA A 76 4.89 5.11 -11.73
CA ALA A 76 5.12 3.67 -11.58
C ALA A 76 4.50 2.83 -12.73
N THR A 77 3.44 3.32 -13.36
CA THR A 77 2.77 2.65 -14.50
C THR A 77 3.33 3.04 -15.87
N LYS A 78 4.13 4.12 -15.98
CA LYS A 78 4.73 4.59 -17.24
C LYS A 78 6.09 3.98 -17.60
N THR A 79 6.74 3.24 -16.72
CA THR A 79 8.06 2.62 -16.95
C THR A 79 8.02 1.25 -17.63
N THR A 80 6.89 0.84 -18.21
CA THR A 80 6.83 -0.34 -19.09
C THR A 80 6.91 0.09 -20.55
N LYS A 81 8.13 0.32 -21.04
CA LYS A 81 8.49 0.20 -22.46
C LYS A 81 9.95 -0.24 -22.58
#